data_AF-A0A846XQ57-F1
#
_entry.id   AF-A0A846XQ57-F1
#
_cell.length_a   1.000
_cell.length_b   1.000
_cell.length_c   1.000
_cell.angle_alpha   90.00
_cell.angle_beta   90.00
_cell.angle_gamma   90.00
#
_symmetry.space_group_name_H-M   'P 1'
#
loop_
_entity.id
_entity.type
_entity.pdbx_description
1 polymer ?
#
loop_
_entity_poly.entity_id
_entity_poly.type
_entity_poly.pdbx_seq_one_letter_code
_entity_poly.pdbx_strand_id
1 'polypeptide(L)' 'MDTVPPLSHSALPALTVDRAHRIMQEHIDCPITVCRLKYQAKTMLVDHDRLIPADRPHFGV' A
#
# COMPACT_ATOMS: atom_id res chain seq x y z
N MET A 1 28.16 -1.05 6.21
CA MET A 1 26.98 -0.96 7.09
C MET A 1 25.99 -0.09 6.36
N ASP A 2 25.12 -0.70 5.55
CA ASP A 2 24.14 0.03 4.73
C ASP A 2 23.00 0.50 5.63
N THR A 3 23.03 1.78 5.98
CA THR A 3 22.03 2.43 6.82
C THR A 3 20.77 2.64 5.98
N VAL A 4 19.89 1.62 5.93
CA VAL A 4 18.54 1.77 5.38
C VAL A 4 17.82 2.84 6.21
N PRO A 5 17.45 4.01 5.63
CA PRO A 5 16.78 5.04 6.40
C PRO A 5 15.43 4.51 6.89
N PRO A 6 15.00 4.85 8.13
CA PRO A 6 13.67 4.53 8.60
C PRO A 6 12.70 5.26 7.68
N LEU A 7 12.05 4.50 6.81
CA LEU A 7 11.05 4.94 5.85
C LEU A 7 10.13 5.97 6.52
N SER A 8 10.14 7.22 6.05
CA SER A 8 9.22 8.25 6.54
C SER A 8 7.79 7.80 6.24
N HIS A 9 7.01 7.52 7.29
CA HIS A 9 5.64 6.97 7.21
C HIS A 9 4.55 8.05 7.08
N SER A 10 4.90 9.24 6.59
CA SER A 10 4.00 10.39 6.48
C SER A 10 3.04 10.20 5.30
N ALA A 11 1.73 10.29 5.54
CA ALA A 11 0.72 10.25 4.48
C ALA A 11 0.95 11.36 3.44
N LEU A 12 0.95 11.00 2.15
CA LEU A 12 1.12 11.97 1.06
C LEU A 12 -0.24 12.65 0.78
N PRO A 13 -0.30 13.99 0.69
CA PRO A 13 -1.56 14.72 0.51
C PRO A 13 -2.13 14.64 -0.91
N ALA A 14 -1.32 14.32 -1.93
CA ALA A 14 -1.75 14.14 -3.32
C ALA A 14 -1.35 12.76 -3.81
N LEU A 15 -2.19 11.77 -3.51
CA LEU A 15 -2.01 10.41 -3.98
C LEU A 15 -2.76 10.26 -5.32
N THR A 16 -2.07 9.88 -6.39
CA THR A 16 -2.66 9.53 -7.70
C THR A 16 -2.56 8.04 -7.95
N VAL A 17 -3.42 7.45 -8.80
CA VAL A 17 -3.47 6.00 -9.06
C VAL A 17 -2.08 5.43 -9.42
N ASP A 18 -1.34 6.12 -10.30
CA ASP A 18 0.02 5.74 -10.67
C ASP A 18 0.99 5.75 -9.47
N ARG A 19 0.90 6.80 -8.64
CA ARG A 19 1.69 6.89 -7.40
C ARG A 19 1.30 5.81 -6.40
N ALA A 20 0.03 5.44 -6.33
CA ALA A 20 -0.44 4.37 -5.45
C ALA A 20 0.09 3.00 -5.90
N HIS A 21 0.13 2.72 -7.22
CA HIS A 21 0.81 1.52 -7.74
C HIS A 21 2.30 1.52 -7.39
N ARG A 22 2.98 2.66 -7.56
CA ARG A 22 4.40 2.78 -7.24
C ARG A 22 4.67 2.57 -5.75
N ILE A 23 3.84 3.13 -4.86
CA ILE A 23 3.95 2.90 -3.41
C ILE A 23 3.74 1.42 -3.06
N MET A 24 2.78 0.74 -3.69
CA MET A 24 2.57 -0.69 -3.46
C MET A 24 3.78 -1.54 -3.87
N GLN A 25 4.55 -1.10 -4.88
CA GLN A 25 5.80 -1.74 -5.33
C GLN A 25 7.00 -1.36 -4.46
N GLU A 26 7.20 -0.07 -4.17
CA GLU A 26 8.30 0.45 -3.34
C GLU A 26 8.20 -0.09 -1.89
N HIS A 27 6.99 -0.30 -1.40
CA HIS A 27 6.72 -0.84 -0.06
C HIS A 27 6.28 -2.31 -0.10
N ILE A 28 6.75 -3.10 -1.07
CA ILE A 28 6.36 -4.52 -1.21
C ILE A 28 6.66 -5.31 0.08
N ASP A 29 7.83 -5.09 0.68
CA ASP A 29 8.27 -5.69 1.96
C ASP A 29 7.62 -5.08 3.21
N CYS A 30 6.95 -3.93 3.08
CA CYS A 30 6.35 -3.27 4.23
C CYS A 30 4.97 -3.87 4.55
N PRO A 31 4.68 -4.25 5.81
CA PRO A 31 3.36 -4.73 6.18
C PRO A 31 2.32 -3.62 6.04
N ILE A 32 1.20 -3.90 5.38
CA ILE A 32 0.14 -2.90 5.16
C ILE A 32 -0.54 -2.45 6.46
N THR A 33 -0.49 -3.30 7.49
CA THR A 33 -1.04 -3.01 8.83
C THR A 33 -0.26 -1.92 9.56
N VAL A 34 1.03 -1.75 9.24
CA VAL A 34 1.91 -0.73 9.88
C VAL A 34 2.23 0.43 8.93
N CYS A 35 2.24 0.19 7.61
CA CYS A 35 2.55 1.20 6.62
C CYS A 35 1.31 2.02 6.23
N ARG A 36 1.18 3.23 6.80
CA ARG A 36 0.10 4.16 6.44
C ARG A 36 0.07 4.50 4.95
N LEU A 37 1.22 4.60 4.29
CA LEU A 37 1.32 4.86 2.85
C LEU A 37 0.77 3.71 2.01
N LYS A 38 1.14 2.47 2.33
CA LYS A 38 0.63 1.27 1.65
C LYS A 38 -0.86 1.09 1.89
N TYR A 39 -1.34 1.38 3.10
CA TYR A 39 -2.76 1.38 3.40
C TYR A 39 -3.52 2.42 2.57
N GLN A 40 -3.03 3.66 2.55
CA GLN A 40 -3.65 4.75 1.77
C GLN A 40 -3.63 4.44 0.26
N ALA A 41 -2.52 3.89 -0.25
CA ALA A 41 -2.38 3.42 -1.63
C ALA A 41 -3.42 2.35 -1.95
N LYS A 42 -3.52 1.29 -1.13
CA LYS A 42 -4.52 0.24 -1.32
C LYS A 42 -5.93 0.81 -1.30
N THR A 43 -6.28 1.62 -0.30
CA THR A 43 -7.62 2.20 -0.17
C THR A 43 -8.01 3.01 -1.41
N MET A 44 -7.09 3.83 -1.93
CA MET A 44 -7.37 4.61 -3.12
C MET A 44 -7.47 3.75 -4.40
N LEU A 45 -6.67 2.70 -4.52
CA LEU A 45 -6.79 1.77 -5.65
C LEU A 45 -8.11 0.97 -5.61
N VAL A 46 -8.59 0.63 -4.41
CA VAL A 46 -9.91 0.01 -4.22
C VAL A 46 -11.02 0.99 -4.58
N ASP A 47 -10.93 2.26 -4.12
CA ASP A 47 -11.92 3.30 -4.42
C ASP A 47 -12.05 3.58 -5.93
N HIS A 48 -10.93 3.55 -6.66
CA HIS A 48 -10.92 3.70 -8.12
C HIS A 48 -11.21 2.40 -8.90
N ASP A 49 -11.61 1.32 -8.24
CA ASP A 49 -11.84 -0.01 -8.85
C ASP A 49 -10.63 -0.56 -9.62
N ARG A 50 -9.41 -0.10 -9.25
CA ARG A 50 -8.13 -0.52 -9.85
C ARG A 50 -7.47 -1.67 -9.10
N LEU A 51 -7.97 -1.99 -7.90
CA LEU A 51 -7.52 -3.12 -7.11
C LEU A 51 -8.74 -3.81 -6.49
N ILE A 52 -8.97 -5.07 -6.86
CA ILE A 52 -9.94 -5.91 -6.17
C ILE A 52 -9.30 -6.30 -4.84
N PRO A 53 -9.87 -5.93 -3.68
CA PRO A 53 -9.34 -6.38 -2.41
C PRO A 53 -9.39 -7.92 -2.39
N ALA A 54 -8.23 -8.56 -2.21
CA ALA A 54 -8.12 -10.01 -1.99
C ALA A 54 -8.66 -10.43 -0.60
N ASP A 55 -9.73 -9.77 -0.14
CA ASP A 55 -10.43 -10.01 1.11
C ASP A 55 -11.66 -10.89 0.86
N ARG A 56 -11.50 -11.93 0.05
CA ARG A 56 -12.24 -13.15 0.32
C ARG A 56 -11.27 -14.07 1.03
N PRO A 57 -11.37 -14.24 2.36
CA PRO A 57 -10.80 -15.43 2.96
C PRO A 57 -11.47 -16.60 2.24
N HIS A 58 -10.71 -17.30 1.40
CA HIS A 58 -11.10 -18.63 0.95
C HIS A 58 -11.01 -19.52 2.18
N PHE A 59 -12.04 -19.49 3.03
CA PHE A 59 -12.30 -20.57 3.95
C PHE A 59 -12.65 -21.77 3.06
N GLY A 60 -11.64 -22.59 2.75
CA GLY A 60 -11.84 -23.88 2.13
C GLY A 60 -12.77 -24.70 3.01
N VAL A 61 -13.86 -25.16 2.40
CA VAL A 61 -14.76 -26.19 2.92
C VAL A 61 -14.09 -27.56 2.77
#